data_AF-A0A3S4U1E2-F1
#
_entry.id   AF-A0A3S4U1E2-F1
#
_cell.length_a   1.000
_cell.length_b   1.000
_cell.length_c   1.000
_cell.angle_alpha   90.00
_cell.angle_beta   90.00
_cell.angle_gamma   90.00
#
_symmetry.space_group_name_H-M   'P 1'
#
loop_
_entity.id
_entity.type
_entity.pdbx_description
1 polymer ?
#
loop_
_entity_poly.entity_id
_entity_poly.type
_entity_poly.pdbx_seq_one_letter_code
_entity_poly.pdbx_strand_id
1 'polypeptide(L)'
;MDSTGGALVSTRALSLTSGELVNDGGLIQSQQSIHLNTQGQRLSNQQTLTDSQDKGIVTLGELDIHSADLANQKGRLIANGKLTVDAGKIK
;
A
#
# COMPACT_ATOMS: atom_id res chain seq x y z
N MET A 1 4.61 -4.56 -10.29
CA MET A 1 5.58 -3.92 -9.38
C MET A 1 5.72 -4.82 -8.17
N ASP A 2 6.94 -5.05 -7.71
CA ASP A 2 7.20 -5.96 -6.59
C ASP A 2 8.11 -5.26 -5.57
N SER A 3 7.62 -5.14 -4.34
CA SER A 3 8.35 -4.66 -3.17
C SER A 3 8.42 -5.71 -2.05
N THR A 4 8.20 -6.98 -2.37
CA THR A 4 8.21 -8.11 -1.42
C THR A 4 9.47 -8.12 -0.58
N GLY A 5 9.33 -8.09 0.75
CA GLY A 5 10.44 -8.03 1.71
C GLY A 5 11.28 -6.74 1.69
N GLY A 6 11.18 -5.93 0.65
CA GLY A 6 11.91 -4.68 0.42
C GLY A 6 11.22 -3.45 1.00
N ALA A 7 11.75 -2.28 0.67
CA ALA A 7 11.21 -1.00 1.10
C ALA A 7 11.26 0.04 -0.03
N LEU A 8 10.15 0.71 -0.27
CA LEU A 8 10.04 1.91 -1.09
C LEU A 8 9.67 3.07 -0.16
N VAL A 9 10.63 3.95 0.11
CA VAL A 9 10.48 5.03 1.11
C VAL A 9 10.73 6.38 0.45
N SER A 10 9.85 7.35 0.71
CA SER A 10 9.95 8.71 0.22
C SER A 10 9.65 9.74 1.30
N THR A 11 10.34 10.89 1.24
CA THR A 11 10.06 12.07 2.07
C THR A 11 9.01 12.99 1.44
N ARG A 12 8.60 12.71 0.20
CA ARG A 12 7.59 13.44 -0.58
C ARG A 12 6.45 12.51 -0.98
N ALA A 13 5.37 13.09 -1.49
CA ALA A 13 4.23 12.34 -1.99
C ALA A 13 4.66 11.26 -3.00
N LEU A 14 4.05 10.09 -2.90
CA LEU A 14 4.26 8.97 -3.82
C LEU A 14 3.04 8.81 -4.72
N SER A 15 3.26 8.79 -6.03
CA SER A 15 2.27 8.41 -7.02
C SER A 15 2.73 7.13 -7.71
N LEU A 16 2.06 6.02 -7.44
CA LEU A 16 2.39 4.71 -7.98
C LEU A 16 1.29 4.31 -8.98
N THR A 17 1.65 4.23 -10.25
CA THR A 17 0.79 3.66 -11.29
C THR A 17 1.46 2.39 -11.81
N SER A 18 0.81 1.25 -11.65
CA SER A 18 1.37 -0.07 -12.00
C SER A 18 0.28 -1.01 -12.50
N GLY A 19 0.66 -2.22 -12.92
CA GLY A 19 -0.28 -3.34 -13.07
C GLY A 19 -0.49 -4.01 -11.72
N GLU A 20 -0.28 -5.32 -11.64
CA GLU A 20 -0.24 -6.00 -10.34
C GLU A 20 0.86 -5.41 -9.44
N LEU A 21 0.51 -5.20 -8.17
CA LEU A 21 1.42 -4.70 -7.15
C LEU A 21 1.46 -5.67 -5.97
N VAL A 22 2.67 -6.15 -5.65
CA VAL A 22 2.92 -7.04 -4.52
C VAL A 22 3.84 -6.34 -3.52
N ASN A 23 3.32 -6.10 -2.31
CA ASN A 23 4.05 -5.55 -1.17
C ASN A 23 4.08 -6.55 0.00
N ASP A 24 4.09 -7.85 -0.29
CA ASP A 24 3.99 -8.87 0.75
C ASP A 24 5.26 -8.88 1.62
N GLY A 25 5.10 -8.73 2.93
CA GLY A 25 6.23 -8.53 3.86
C GLY A 25 7.09 -7.29 3.58
N GLY A 26 6.65 -6.40 2.69
CA GLY A 26 7.35 -5.20 2.24
C GLY A 26 6.90 -3.93 2.97
N LEU A 27 7.56 -2.82 2.65
CA LEU A 27 7.20 -1.48 3.11
C LEU A 27 7.06 -0.53 1.92
N ILE A 28 5.94 0.17 1.83
CA ILE A 28 5.76 1.36 0.99
C ILE A 28 5.44 2.52 1.93
N GLN A 29 6.31 3.52 2.00
CA GLN A 29 6.16 4.62 2.94
C GLN A 29 6.39 6.00 2.32
N SER A 30 5.55 6.96 2.71
CA SER A 30 5.70 8.38 2.36
C SER A 30 5.52 9.28 3.59
N GLN A 31 6.32 10.34 3.71
CA GLN A 31 6.09 11.40 4.71
C GLN A 31 4.98 12.39 4.29
N GLN A 32 4.51 12.31 3.05
CA GLN A 32 3.29 13.01 2.58
C GLN A 32 2.32 11.94 2.06
N SER A 33 1.36 12.27 1.20
CA SER A 33 0.37 11.31 0.71
C SER A 33 0.94 10.18 -0.17
N ILE A 34 0.17 9.11 -0.32
CA ILE A 34 0.38 8.02 -1.27
C ILE A 34 -0.88 7.91 -2.13
N HIS A 35 -0.71 7.96 -3.46
CA HIS A 35 -1.72 7.62 -4.44
C HIS A 35 -1.28 6.38 -5.21
N LEU A 36 -2.04 5.30 -5.12
CA LEU A 36 -1.72 3.99 -5.69
C LEU A 36 -2.82 3.57 -6.64
N ASN A 37 -2.46 3.33 -7.91
CA ASN A 37 -3.36 2.82 -8.94
C ASN A 37 -2.74 1.58 -9.60
N THR A 38 -3.44 0.46 -9.51
CA THR A 38 -3.03 -0.83 -10.13
C THR A 38 -3.64 -1.05 -11.52
N GLN A 39 -4.27 -0.04 -12.12
CA GLN A 39 -4.89 -0.09 -13.45
C GLN A 39 -5.85 -1.28 -13.62
N GLY A 40 -6.68 -1.52 -12.60
CA GLY A 40 -7.63 -2.62 -12.59
C GLY A 40 -7.01 -3.99 -12.34
N GLN A 41 -5.79 -4.06 -11.79
CA GLN A 41 -5.15 -5.30 -11.36
C GLN A 41 -5.22 -5.45 -9.83
N ARG A 42 -4.57 -6.50 -9.33
CA ARG A 42 -4.53 -6.85 -7.91
C ARG A 42 -3.47 -6.05 -7.15
N LEU A 43 -3.80 -5.67 -5.91
CA LEU A 43 -2.87 -5.22 -4.88
C LEU A 43 -2.78 -6.28 -3.77
N SER A 44 -1.58 -6.80 -3.52
CA SER A 44 -1.28 -7.66 -2.36
C SER A 44 -0.43 -6.91 -1.34
N ASN A 45 -0.87 -6.90 -0.09
CA ASN A 45 -0.16 -6.30 1.05
C ASN A 45 -0.23 -7.25 2.26
N GLN A 46 0.13 -8.50 2.04
CA GLN A 46 0.02 -9.56 3.06
C GLN A 46 1.28 -9.63 3.90
N GLN A 47 1.19 -10.23 5.09
CA GLN A 47 2.33 -10.45 5.98
C GLN A 47 3.06 -9.15 6.39
N THR A 48 2.36 -8.02 6.36
CA THR A 48 2.91 -6.71 6.75
C THR A 48 2.38 -6.21 8.10
N LEU A 49 1.47 -6.94 8.72
CA LEU A 49 1.09 -6.72 10.12
C LEU A 49 2.08 -7.46 11.02
N THR A 50 3.16 -6.79 11.40
CA THR A 50 4.25 -7.31 12.26
C THR A 50 4.28 -6.57 13.61
N ASP A 51 4.83 -7.21 14.64
CA ASP A 51 4.99 -6.60 15.97
C ASP A 51 5.89 -5.35 15.95
N SER A 52 6.88 -5.33 15.04
CA SER A 52 7.79 -4.19 14.84
C SER A 52 7.15 -3.01 14.11
N GLN A 53 5.97 -3.19 13.50
CA GLN A 53 5.23 -2.16 12.75
C GLN A 53 6.02 -1.45 11.64
N ASP A 54 7.07 -2.10 11.14
CA ASP A 54 8.03 -1.59 10.14
C ASP A 54 7.64 -1.93 8.69
N LYS A 55 6.48 -2.58 8.50
CA LYS A 55 5.96 -3.04 7.21
C LYS A 55 4.59 -2.44 6.88
N GLY A 56 4.18 -2.60 5.63
CA GLY A 56 2.86 -2.25 5.11
C GLY A 56 2.90 -1.08 4.14
N ILE A 57 1.73 -0.47 3.92
CA ILE A 57 1.61 0.78 3.17
C ILE A 57 1.27 1.87 4.18
N VAL A 58 2.19 2.82 4.37
CA VAL A 58 2.19 3.75 5.50
C VAL A 58 2.42 5.17 5.02
N THR A 59 1.56 6.10 5.43
CA THR A 59 1.72 7.51 5.09
C THR A 59 1.37 8.44 6.25
N LEU A 60 2.12 9.53 6.37
CA LEU A 60 1.79 10.64 7.29
C LEU A 60 0.74 11.61 6.70
N GLY A 61 0.38 11.43 5.43
CA GLY A 61 -0.70 12.15 4.74
C GLY A 61 -1.87 11.23 4.40
N GLU A 62 -2.46 11.46 3.24
CA GLU A 62 -3.58 10.65 2.73
C GLU A 62 -3.08 9.37 2.05
N LEU A 63 -3.84 8.29 2.18
CA LEU A 63 -3.64 7.06 1.40
C LEU A 63 -4.85 6.87 0.48
N ASP A 64 -4.61 6.90 -0.81
CA ASP A 64 -5.60 6.63 -1.85
C ASP A 64 -5.18 5.40 -2.64
N ILE A 65 -6.03 4.37 -2.66
CA ILE A 65 -5.79 3.08 -3.31
C ILE A 65 -6.91 2.80 -4.30
N HIS A 66 -6.57 2.65 -5.58
CA HIS A 66 -7.42 2.19 -6.67
C HIS A 66 -6.93 0.83 -7.20
N SER A 67 -7.76 -0.21 -7.07
CA SER A 67 -7.46 -1.56 -7.55
C SER A 67 -8.68 -2.38 -7.93
N ALA A 68 -8.51 -3.47 -8.68
CA ALA A 68 -9.62 -4.41 -8.88
C ALA A 68 -9.83 -5.29 -7.64
N ASP A 69 -8.74 -5.79 -7.06
CA ASP A 69 -8.74 -6.63 -5.87
C ASP A 69 -7.68 -6.12 -4.88
N LEU A 70 -8.02 -6.04 -3.60
CA LEU A 70 -7.11 -5.76 -2.50
C LEU A 70 -7.06 -6.95 -1.53
N ALA A 71 -5.88 -7.52 -1.33
CA ALA A 71 -5.65 -8.51 -0.28
C ALA A 71 -4.81 -7.92 0.85
N ASN A 72 -5.44 -7.71 2.00
CA ASN A 72 -4.82 -7.08 3.17
C ASN A 72 -5.21 -7.75 4.51
N GLN A 73 -5.65 -9.01 4.51
CA GLN A 73 -6.13 -9.71 5.71
C GLN A 73 -5.10 -9.79 6.84
N LYS A 74 -3.83 -9.97 6.45
CA LYS A 74 -2.67 -9.98 7.36
C LYS A 74 -1.75 -8.80 7.08
N GLY A 75 -2.37 -7.72 6.62
CA GLY A 75 -1.71 -6.55 6.08
C GLY A 75 -1.92 -5.32 6.94
N ARG A 76 -1.16 -4.29 6.61
CA ARG A 76 -1.16 -3.01 7.32
C ARG A 76 -1.26 -1.87 6.32
N LEU A 77 -2.37 -1.13 6.38
CA LEU A 77 -2.61 0.10 5.66
C LEU A 77 -2.81 1.21 6.70
N ILE A 78 -1.94 2.21 6.70
CA ILE A 78 -1.99 3.30 7.67
C ILE A 78 -1.92 4.63 6.92
N ALA A 79 -2.89 5.48 7.20
CA ALA A 79 -2.88 6.89 6.84
C ALA A 79 -3.05 7.72 8.10
N ASN A 80 -2.22 8.75 8.28
CA ASN A 80 -2.42 9.75 9.31
C ASN A 80 -3.44 10.83 8.87
N GLY A 81 -3.75 10.88 7.56
CA GLY A 81 -4.88 11.61 6.99
C GLY A 81 -6.01 10.67 6.57
N LYS A 82 -6.69 11.02 5.47
CA LYS A 82 -7.78 10.20 4.92
C LYS A 82 -7.23 8.91 4.31
N LEU A 83 -7.87 7.79 4.65
CA LEU A 83 -7.70 6.51 3.95
C LEU A 83 -8.89 6.30 3.00
N THR A 84 -8.62 6.24 1.70
CA THR A 84 -9.60 5.92 0.65
C THR A 84 -9.16 4.63 -0.04
N VAL A 85 -10.08 3.68 -0.14
CA VAL A 85 -9.87 2.43 -0.87
C VAL A 85 -11.02 2.24 -1.83
N ASP A 86 -10.73 2.32 -3.12
CA ASP A 86 -11.60 1.86 -4.20
C ASP A 86 -11.06 0.52 -4.70
N ALA A 87 -11.70 -0.56 -4.25
CA ALA A 87 -11.38 -1.91 -4.66
C ALA A 87 -12.66 -2.70 -4.91
N GLY A 88 -12.72 -3.39 -6.06
CA GLY A 88 -13.87 -4.23 -6.43
C GLY A 88 -14.08 -5.40 -5.46
N LYS A 89 -13.00 -5.99 -4.94
CA LYS A 89 -13.04 -6.92 -3.80
C LYS A 89 -11.98 -6.55 -2.78
N ILE A 90 -12.40 -6.49 -1.53
CA ILE A 90 -11.51 -6.38 -0.38
C ILE A 90 -11.55 -7.71 0.33
N LYS A 91 -10.40 -8.35 0.42
CA LYS A 91 -10.24 -9.55 1.22
C LYS A 91 -9.51 -9.18 2.49
#